data_AF-B4JF11-F1
#
_entry.id   AF-B4JF11-F1
#
_cell.length_a   1.000
_cell.length_b   1.000
_cell.length_c   1.000
_cell.angle_alpha   90.00
_cell.angle_beta   90.00
_cell.angle_gamma   90.00
#
_symmetry.space_group_name_H-M   'P 1'
#
loop_
_entity.id
_entity.type
_entity.pdbx_description
1 polymer ?
#
loop_
_entity_poly.entity_id
_entity_poly.type
_entity_poly.pdbx_seq_one_letter_code
_entity_poly.pdbx_strand_id
1 'polypeptide(L)'
;MRLTFERLSGGCNLHRCKLCGKVVTHIRNHYHVHFPGRFECPLCRATYTRSDNLRTHCKFKHPMYNPDTRKFDNLMSASATTVGGAATPTATQLAAASQAAMAAAAAAAFTAAQQQQQQQQQQQQQQQQQQQSQQQQQQQSQLQQHAHALAQQHMLHQQLQPQHHQQQQHNATSE
;
A
#
# COMPACT_ATOMS: atom_id res chain seq x y z
N MET A 1 10.45 14.24 17.88
CA MET A 1 11.22 13.40 18.83
C MET A 1 12.75 13.54 18.76
N ARG A 2 13.33 14.44 17.95
CA ARG A 2 14.80 14.54 17.73
C ARG A 2 15.56 15.45 18.74
N LEU A 3 14.88 16.03 19.73
CA LEU A 3 15.45 17.08 20.60
C LEU A 3 15.95 16.60 21.98
N THR A 4 15.70 15.35 22.39
CA THR A 4 16.03 14.86 23.74
C THR A 4 17.26 13.96 23.81
N PHE A 5 17.86 13.60 22.67
CA PHE A 5 19.01 12.70 22.58
C PHE A 5 20.15 13.33 21.79
N GLU A 6 21.37 13.19 22.29
CA GLU A 6 22.60 13.64 21.63
C GLU A 6 23.39 12.42 21.13
N ARG A 7 23.86 12.46 19.89
CA ARG A 7 24.67 11.38 19.31
C ARG A 7 26.13 11.58 19.72
N LEU A 8 26.76 10.55 20.27
CA LEU A 8 28.19 10.61 20.61
C LEU A 8 29.04 10.23 19.38
N SER A 9 30.05 11.03 19.07
CA SER A 9 30.88 10.93 17.86
C SER A 9 31.94 9.82 17.86
N GLY A 10 31.88 8.86 18.78
CA GLY A 10 32.88 7.79 18.93
C GLY A 10 32.30 6.38 19.17
N GLY A 11 30.98 6.23 19.12
CA GLY A 11 30.31 4.94 19.30
C GLY A 11 29.15 4.81 18.33
N CYS A 12 29.27 3.89 17.37
CA CYS A 12 28.20 3.58 16.42
C CYS A 12 26.95 3.19 17.23
N ASN A 13 25.88 4.00 17.15
CA ASN A 13 24.58 3.80 17.81
C ASN A 13 24.47 4.19 19.29
N LEU A 14 25.42 4.96 19.82
CA LEU A 14 25.35 5.41 21.22
C LEU A 14 24.79 6.83 21.34
N HIS A 15 23.78 6.99 22.20
CA HIS A 15 23.06 8.24 22.39
C HIS A 15 23.00 8.65 23.86
N ARG A 16 23.40 9.88 24.19
CA ARG A 16 23.23 10.45 25.52
C ARG A 16 21.83 11.04 25.64
N CYS A 17 21.07 10.59 26.61
CA CYS A 17 19.79 11.20 26.96
C CYS A 17 20.05 12.53 27.69
N LYS A 18 19.48 13.63 27.18
CA LYS A 18 19.62 14.95 27.82
C LYS A 18 18.81 15.10 29.12
N LEU A 19 17.88 14.17 29.38
CA LEU A 19 16.98 14.23 30.55
C LEU A 19 17.59 13.57 31.80
N CYS A 20 18.33 12.47 31.65
CA CYS A 20 19.00 11.79 32.77
C CYS A 20 20.52 11.66 32.61
N GLY A 21 21.10 12.14 31.50
CA GLY A 21 22.52 12.01 31.21
C GLY A 21 22.98 10.59 30.86
N LYS A 22 22.11 9.58 30.93
CA LYS A 22 22.47 8.18 30.64
C LYS A 22 22.76 7.98 29.17
N VAL A 23 23.78 7.17 28.92
CA VAL A 23 24.22 6.80 27.58
C VAL A 23 23.55 5.48 27.21
N VAL A 24 22.71 5.50 26.18
CA VAL A 24 21.83 4.39 25.79
C VAL A 24 21.99 4.08 24.31
N THR A 25 21.85 2.81 23.95
CA THR A 25 21.86 2.35 22.55
C THR A 25 20.48 2.46 21.90
N HIS A 26 19.42 2.12 22.65
CA HIS A 26 18.04 2.10 22.15
C HIS A 26 17.23 3.33 22.61
N ILE A 27 17.32 4.43 21.84
CA ILE A 27 16.64 5.69 22.16
C ILE A 27 15.12 5.55 22.31
N ARG A 28 14.47 4.67 21.53
CA ARG A 28 13.02 4.48 21.55
C ARG A 28 12.54 3.86 22.86
N ASN A 29 13.22 2.82 23.32
CA ASN A 29 12.88 2.15 24.58
C ASN A 29 13.16 3.08 25.77
N HIS A 30 14.27 3.80 25.71
CA HIS A 30 14.61 4.76 26.75
C HIS A 30 13.65 5.96 26.81
N TYR A 31 13.11 6.40 25.67
CA TYR A 31 12.12 7.48 25.63
C TYR A 31 10.90 7.20 26.52
N HIS A 32 10.43 5.95 26.56
CA HIS A 32 9.29 5.55 27.40
C HIS A 32 9.56 5.61 28.90
N VAL A 33 10.83 5.62 29.33
CA VAL A 33 11.20 5.78 30.76
C VAL A 33 10.94 7.21 31.23
N HIS A 34 11.18 8.19 30.37
CA HIS A 34 10.98 9.61 30.69
C HIS A 34 9.56 10.08 30.39
N PHE A 35 8.98 9.55 29.33
CA PHE A 35 7.63 9.87 28.91
C PHE A 35 6.81 8.58 28.90
N PRO A 36 6.45 8.03 30.08
CA PRO A 36 5.40 7.03 30.14
C PRO A 36 4.15 7.73 29.61
N GLY A 37 3.71 7.33 28.41
CA GLY A 37 2.67 8.04 27.68
C GLY A 37 1.49 8.37 28.59
N ARG A 38 1.19 9.67 28.74
CA ARG A 38 -0.03 10.11 29.43
C ARG A 38 -1.12 10.19 28.38
N PHE A 39 -2.01 9.22 28.42
CA PHE A 39 -3.18 9.15 27.56
C PHE A 39 -4.35 9.73 28.33
N GLU A 40 -4.68 10.99 28.02
CA GLU A 40 -5.79 11.69 28.67
C GLU A 40 -7.08 11.50 27.88
N CYS A 41 -8.18 11.22 28.59
CA CYS A 41 -9.50 11.20 27.98
C CYS A 41 -9.97 12.63 27.67
N PRO A 42 -10.33 12.98 26.43
CA PRO A 42 -10.78 14.32 26.09
C PRO A 42 -12.16 14.69 26.66
N LEU A 43 -12.90 13.71 27.18
CA LEU A 43 -14.26 13.91 27.71
C LEU A 43 -14.30 14.06 29.23
N CYS A 44 -13.46 13.32 29.96
CA CYS A 44 -13.45 13.36 31.42
C CYS A 44 -12.07 13.66 32.03
N ARG A 45 -11.04 13.88 31.19
CA ARG A 45 -9.66 14.19 31.59
C ARG A 45 -8.98 13.14 32.47
N ALA A 46 -9.53 11.92 32.52
CA ALA A 46 -8.87 10.80 33.18
C ALA A 46 -7.55 10.47 32.46
N THR A 47 -6.47 10.37 33.23
CA THR A 47 -5.13 10.08 32.70
C THR A 47 -4.78 8.61 32.86
N TYR A 48 -4.37 7.98 31.77
CA TYR A 48 -3.92 6.59 31.73
C TYR A 48 -2.46 6.52 31.29
N THR A 49 -1.75 5.50 31.78
CA THR A 49 -0.34 5.23 31.41
C THR A 49 -0.19 4.49 30.09
N ARG A 50 -1.29 3.99 29.53
CA ARG A 50 -1.31 3.24 28.27
C ARG A 50 -2.55 3.59 27.43
N SER A 51 -2.42 3.49 26.10
CA SER A 51 -3.46 3.84 25.13
C SER A 51 -4.63 2.85 25.09
N ASP A 52 -4.37 1.58 25.33
CA ASP A 52 -5.37 0.52 25.43
C ASP A 52 -6.30 0.70 26.64
N ASN A 53 -5.75 1.14 27.77
CA ASN A 53 -6.53 1.49 28.94
C ASN A 53 -7.45 2.69 28.67
N LEU A 54 -6.92 3.73 27.99
CA LEU A 54 -7.74 4.88 27.58
C LEU A 54 -8.86 4.46 26.61
N ARG A 55 -8.56 3.60 25.63
CA ARG A 55 -9.56 3.09 24.68
C ARG A 55 -10.68 2.33 25.37
N THR A 56 -10.32 1.45 26.29
CA THR A 56 -11.28 0.66 27.09
C THR A 56 -12.13 1.60 27.94
N HIS A 57 -11.50 2.58 28.60
CA HIS A 57 -12.21 3.61 29.33
C HIS A 57 -13.24 4.35 28.45
N CYS A 58 -12.83 4.83 27.26
CA CYS A 58 -13.74 5.51 26.33
C CYS A 58 -14.89 4.60 25.91
N LYS A 59 -14.64 3.33 25.59
CA LYS A 59 -15.69 2.39 25.17
C LYS A 59 -16.77 2.19 26.25
N PHE A 60 -16.38 2.10 27.52
CA PHE A 60 -17.32 1.81 28.62
C PHE A 60 -17.92 3.06 29.25
N LYS A 61 -17.15 4.14 29.42
CA LYS A 61 -17.61 5.38 30.06
C LYS A 61 -18.16 6.39 29.07
N HIS A 62 -17.80 6.27 27.80
CA HIS A 62 -18.19 7.19 26.72
C HIS A 62 -18.64 6.42 25.47
N PRO A 63 -19.76 5.67 25.52
CA PRO A 63 -20.19 4.79 24.44
C PRO A 63 -20.47 5.49 23.10
N MET A 64 -20.76 6.79 23.10
CA MET A 64 -20.93 7.60 21.88
C MET A 64 -19.62 8.17 21.33
N TYR A 65 -18.50 7.97 22.03
CA TYR A 65 -17.19 8.47 21.63
C TYR A 65 -16.31 7.32 21.15
N ASN A 66 -16.01 7.31 19.85
CA ASN A 66 -15.13 6.32 19.26
C ASN A 66 -13.71 6.90 19.10
N PRO A 67 -12.74 6.50 19.95
CA PRO A 67 -11.38 7.06 19.92
C PRO A 67 -10.56 6.62 18.71
N ASP A 68 -11.04 5.66 17.88
CA ASP A 68 -10.32 5.18 16.69
C ASP A 68 -10.18 6.20 15.56
N THR A 69 -10.97 7.27 15.56
CA THR A 69 -10.92 8.31 14.53
C THR A 69 -9.84 9.35 14.79
N ARG A 70 -9.19 9.37 15.96
CA ARG A 70 -8.10 10.31 16.28
C ARG A 70 -6.73 9.68 16.17
N LYS A 71 -6.43 9.18 14.98
CA LYS A 71 -5.07 8.82 14.57
C LYS A 71 -4.23 10.11 14.43
N PHE A 72 -3.65 10.54 15.55
CA PHE A 72 -2.36 11.27 15.62
C PHE A 72 -2.23 12.73 15.15
N ASP A 73 -3.25 13.58 15.22
CA ASP A 73 -3.01 15.03 15.15
C ASP A 73 -2.60 15.61 16.51
N ASN A 74 -1.29 15.59 16.70
CA ASN A 74 -0.54 16.43 17.61
C ASN A 74 -0.62 17.90 17.16
N LEU A 75 -1.82 18.51 17.25
CA LEU A 75 -2.09 19.92 16.93
C LEU A 75 -2.52 20.73 18.16
N MET A 76 -2.00 20.41 19.34
CA MET A 76 -2.10 21.31 20.50
C MET A 76 -0.71 21.65 21.04
N SER A 77 0.07 22.34 20.21
CA SER A 77 1.09 23.28 20.68
C SER A 77 1.50 24.23 19.55
N ALA A 78 0.61 25.15 19.20
CA ALA A 78 0.96 26.36 18.46
C ALA A 78 0.02 27.50 18.92
N SER A 79 0.20 27.90 20.17
CA SER A 79 -0.30 29.17 20.68
C SER A 79 0.88 30.13 20.74
N ALA A 80 1.06 30.95 19.70
CA ALA A 80 1.72 32.26 19.80
C ALA A 80 1.65 33.03 18.48
N THR A 81 1.29 34.32 18.59
CA THR A 81 1.60 35.45 17.67
C THR A 81 0.46 36.00 16.81
N THR A 82 -0.40 36.79 17.46
CA THR A 82 -0.76 38.22 17.21
C THR A 82 -0.78 38.85 15.80
N VAL A 83 -1.93 39.52 15.57
CA VAL A 83 -2.29 40.77 14.83
C VAL A 83 -2.30 40.83 13.29
N GLY A 84 -3.47 41.24 12.75
CA GLY A 84 -3.65 41.74 11.38
C GLY A 84 -5.14 41.87 11.05
N GLY A 85 -5.64 43.12 10.95
CA GLY A 85 -7.05 43.44 10.80
C GLY A 85 -7.71 42.93 9.52
N ALA A 86 -8.92 42.40 9.65
CA ALA A 86 -9.88 42.20 8.57
C ALA A 86 -11.28 42.07 9.20
N ALA A 87 -12.29 42.61 8.53
CA ALA A 87 -13.68 42.64 8.98
C ALA A 87 -14.13 41.31 9.61
N THR A 88 -14.74 41.38 10.79
CA THR A 88 -15.33 40.22 11.46
C THR A 88 -16.45 39.64 10.59
N PRO A 89 -16.33 38.42 10.08
CA PRO A 89 -17.43 37.76 9.37
C PRO A 89 -18.58 37.53 10.33
N THR A 90 -19.81 37.89 9.93
CA THR A 90 -21.02 37.59 10.70
C THR A 90 -21.21 36.08 10.85
N ALA A 91 -21.87 35.63 11.93
CA ALA A 91 -22.08 34.20 12.23
C ALA A 91 -22.67 33.42 11.03
N THR A 92 -23.50 34.07 10.21
CA THR A 92 -24.07 33.51 8.97
C THR A 92 -23.02 33.23 7.89
N GLN A 93 -22.00 34.08 7.76
CA GLN A 93 -20.91 33.91 6.78
C GLN A 93 -19.96 32.77 7.19
N LEU A 94 -19.69 32.62 8.50
CA LEU A 94 -18.92 31.49 9.04
C LEU A 94 -19.64 30.15 8.87
N ALA A 95 -20.97 30.12 9.05
CA ALA A 95 -21.78 28.93 8.82
C ALA A 95 -21.81 28.53 7.33
N ALA A 96 -21.98 29.48 6.41
CA ALA A 96 -21.95 29.21 4.97
C ALA A 96 -20.56 28.71 4.49
N ALA A 97 -19.47 29.30 5.01
CA ALA A 97 -18.12 28.88 4.68
C ALA A 97 -17.82 27.44 5.16
N SER A 98 -18.31 27.05 6.36
CA SER A 98 -18.15 25.68 6.86
C SER A 98 -18.97 24.64 6.09
N GLN A 99 -20.18 24.98 5.62
CA GLN A 99 -20.97 24.11 4.75
C GLN A 99 -20.34 23.95 3.36
N ALA A 100 -19.83 25.03 2.78
CA ALA A 100 -19.11 24.98 1.50
C ALA A 100 -17.82 24.14 1.60
N ALA A 101 -17.08 24.25 2.69
CA ALA A 101 -15.88 23.44 2.94
C ALA A 101 -16.22 21.94 3.11
N MET A 102 -17.32 21.61 3.81
CA MET A 102 -17.77 20.22 3.95
C MET A 102 -18.28 19.63 2.63
N ALA A 103 -19.02 20.42 1.82
CA ALA A 103 -19.47 20.00 0.50
C ALA A 103 -18.29 19.78 -0.47
N ALA A 104 -17.27 20.65 -0.43
CA ALA A 104 -16.05 20.48 -1.22
C ALA A 104 -15.23 19.26 -0.78
N ALA A 105 -15.14 18.98 0.52
CA ALA A 105 -14.47 17.79 1.04
C ALA A 105 -15.21 16.50 0.65
N ALA A 106 -16.55 16.49 0.70
CA ALA A 106 -17.37 15.37 0.26
C ALA A 106 -17.25 15.13 -1.25
N ALA A 107 -17.27 16.20 -2.05
CA ALA A 107 -17.04 16.13 -3.50
C ALA A 107 -15.64 15.59 -3.82
N ALA A 108 -14.60 16.08 -3.14
CA ALA A 108 -13.23 15.60 -3.32
C ALA A 108 -13.08 14.11 -2.95
N ALA A 109 -13.72 13.66 -1.86
CA ALA A 109 -13.75 12.26 -1.46
C ALA A 109 -14.47 11.38 -2.50
N PHE A 110 -15.60 11.85 -3.04
CA PHE A 110 -16.34 11.16 -4.11
C PHE A 110 -15.53 11.08 -5.41
N THR A 111 -14.90 12.18 -5.83
CA THR A 111 -14.02 12.21 -7.01
C THR A 111 -12.80 11.29 -6.81
N ALA A 112 -12.20 11.29 -5.62
CA ALA A 112 -11.09 10.37 -5.30
C ALA A 112 -11.53 8.90 -5.36
N ALA A 113 -12.71 8.57 -4.81
CA ALA A 113 -13.28 7.23 -4.88
C ALA A 113 -13.58 6.82 -6.34
N GLN A 114 -14.16 7.73 -7.14
CA GLN A 114 -14.44 7.49 -8.55
C GLN A 114 -13.16 7.28 -9.36
N GLN A 115 -12.10 8.07 -9.13
CA GLN A 115 -10.80 7.89 -9.76
C GLN A 115 -10.16 6.55 -9.39
N GLN A 116 -10.22 6.14 -8.12
CA GLN A 116 -9.75 4.82 -7.69
C GLN A 116 -10.51 3.70 -8.39
N GLN A 117 -11.84 3.81 -8.51
CA GLN A 117 -12.64 2.81 -9.22
C GLN A 117 -12.28 2.73 -10.72
N GLN A 118 -12.07 3.88 -11.38
CA GLN A 118 -11.63 3.91 -12.78
C GLN A 118 -10.24 3.29 -12.96
N GLN A 119 -9.29 3.58 -12.05
CA GLN A 119 -7.96 2.97 -12.08
C GLN A 119 -8.03 1.44 -11.91
N GLN A 120 -8.89 0.94 -11.02
CA GLN A 120 -9.10 -0.50 -10.85
C GLN A 120 -9.69 -1.14 -12.11
N GLN A 121 -10.65 -0.50 -12.77
CA GLN A 121 -11.22 -0.98 -14.03
C GLN A 121 -10.16 -1.03 -15.15
N GLN A 122 -9.32 0.00 -15.28
CA GLN A 122 -8.23 0.02 -16.26
C GLN A 122 -7.20 -1.10 -16.00
N GLN A 123 -6.84 -1.33 -14.74
CA GLN A 123 -5.93 -2.42 -14.37
C GLN A 123 -6.52 -3.80 -14.71
N GLN A 124 -7.82 -4.02 -14.47
CA GLN A 124 -8.49 -5.26 -14.84
C GLN A 124 -8.52 -5.48 -16.35
N GLN A 125 -8.79 -4.43 -17.14
CA GLN A 125 -8.76 -4.51 -18.60
C GLN A 125 -7.35 -4.84 -19.13
N GLN A 126 -6.30 -4.22 -18.57
CA GLN A 126 -4.92 -4.53 -18.95
C GLN A 126 -4.55 -5.98 -18.61
N GLN A 127 -4.96 -6.49 -17.45
CA GLN A 127 -4.72 -7.89 -17.09
C GLN A 127 -5.44 -8.86 -18.03
N GLN A 128 -6.69 -8.57 -18.43
CA GLN A 128 -7.41 -9.39 -19.40
C GLN A 128 -6.72 -9.39 -20.77
N GLN A 129 -6.27 -8.24 -21.25
CA GLN A 129 -5.52 -8.15 -22.52
C GLN A 129 -4.22 -8.96 -22.44
N GLN A 130 -3.45 -8.85 -21.36
CA GLN A 130 -2.22 -9.63 -21.17
C GLN A 130 -2.48 -11.14 -21.13
N GLN A 131 -3.59 -11.59 -20.51
CA GLN A 131 -3.97 -13.00 -20.51
C GLN A 131 -4.35 -13.49 -21.91
N GLN A 132 -5.12 -12.70 -22.67
CA GLN A 132 -5.48 -13.02 -24.05
C GLN A 132 -4.24 -13.09 -24.96
N SER A 133 -3.32 -12.14 -24.85
CA SER A 133 -2.06 -12.16 -25.62
C SER A 133 -1.20 -13.39 -25.27
N GLN A 134 -1.11 -13.76 -23.99
CA GLN A 134 -0.39 -14.97 -23.58
C GLN A 134 -1.05 -16.25 -24.12
N GLN A 135 -2.39 -16.36 -24.07
CA GLN A 135 -3.10 -17.50 -24.64
C GLN A 135 -2.89 -17.58 -26.16
N GLN A 136 -2.93 -16.45 -26.86
CA GLN A 136 -2.70 -16.41 -28.29
C GLN A 136 -1.26 -16.80 -28.66
N GLN A 137 -0.27 -16.34 -27.87
CA GLN A 137 1.13 -16.73 -28.06
C GLN A 137 1.35 -18.22 -27.78
N GLN A 138 0.73 -18.78 -26.74
CA GLN A 138 0.77 -20.22 -26.45
C GLN A 138 0.12 -21.03 -27.58
N GLN A 139 -1.04 -20.60 -28.08
CA GLN A 139 -1.71 -21.27 -29.19
C GLN A 139 -0.87 -21.20 -30.46
N GLN A 140 -0.25 -20.06 -30.76
CA GLN A 140 0.65 -19.91 -31.90
C GLN A 140 1.91 -20.78 -31.76
N SER A 141 2.48 -20.88 -30.56
CA SER A 141 3.60 -21.79 -30.27
C SER A 141 3.20 -23.25 -30.45
N GLN A 142 2.01 -23.65 -30.00
CA GLN A 142 1.51 -25.02 -30.19
C GLN A 142 1.30 -25.33 -31.67
N LEU A 143 0.73 -24.39 -32.44
CA LEU A 143 0.57 -24.53 -33.89
C LEU A 143 1.92 -24.65 -34.59
N GLN A 144 2.92 -23.85 -34.20
CA GLN A 144 4.28 -23.96 -34.75
C GLN A 144 4.93 -25.30 -34.43
N GLN A 145 4.81 -25.78 -33.18
CA GLN A 145 5.30 -27.11 -32.78
C GLN A 145 4.61 -28.23 -33.56
N HIS A 146 3.28 -28.14 -33.73
CA HIS A 146 2.52 -29.11 -34.49
C HIS A 146 2.93 -29.11 -35.97
N ALA A 147 3.05 -27.94 -36.59
CA ALA A 147 3.53 -27.81 -37.97
C ALA A 147 4.94 -28.38 -38.13
N HIS A 148 5.84 -28.14 -37.15
CA HIS A 148 7.19 -28.70 -37.16
C HIS A 148 7.17 -30.24 -37.02
N ALA A 149 6.33 -30.79 -36.14
CA ALA A 149 6.17 -32.23 -35.99
C ALA A 149 5.64 -32.89 -37.27
N LEU A 150 4.64 -32.27 -37.93
CA LEU A 150 4.14 -32.74 -39.22
C LEU A 150 5.22 -32.70 -40.31
N ALA A 151 6.01 -31.63 -40.38
CA ALA A 151 7.12 -31.53 -41.33
C ALA A 151 8.18 -32.63 -41.08
N GLN A 152 8.47 -32.95 -39.82
CA GLN A 152 9.38 -34.03 -39.47
C GLN A 152 8.82 -35.41 -39.88
N GLN A 153 7.52 -35.67 -39.65
CA GLN A 153 6.88 -36.90 -40.11
C GLN A 153 6.93 -37.03 -41.64
N HIS A 154 6.70 -35.93 -42.37
CA HIS A 154 6.79 -35.92 -43.83
C HIS A 154 8.21 -36.21 -44.32
N MET A 155 9.23 -35.65 -43.66
CA MET A 155 10.64 -35.95 -43.97
C MET A 155 10.96 -37.44 -43.76
N LEU A 156 10.53 -38.03 -42.65
CA LEU A 156 10.73 -39.47 -42.37
C LEU A 156 10.02 -40.35 -43.40
N HIS A 157 8.79 -40.00 -43.77
CA HIS A 157 8.04 -40.74 -44.78
C HIS A 157 8.73 -40.69 -46.16
N GLN A 158 9.27 -39.52 -46.54
CA GLN A 158 10.01 -39.37 -47.80
C GLN A 158 11.33 -40.16 -47.83
N GLN A 159 12.01 -40.34 -46.69
CA GLN A 159 13.21 -41.19 -46.60
C GLN A 159 12.90 -42.69 -46.69
N LEU A 160 11.73 -43.14 -46.20
CA LEU A 160 11.33 -44.55 -46.19
C LEU A 160 10.74 -45.03 -47.54
N GLN A 161 10.16 -44.15 -48.35
CA GLN A 161 9.60 -44.48 -49.67
C GLN A 161 10.58 -45.13 -50.67
N PRO A 162 11.81 -44.61 -50.89
CA PRO A 162 12.74 -45.21 -51.85
C PRO A 162 13.22 -46.60 -51.44
N GLN A 163 13.38 -46.87 -50.13
CA GLN A 163 13.73 -48.21 -49.61
C GLN A 163 12.67 -49.25 -49.94
N HIS A 164 11.39 -48.89 -49.78
CA HIS A 164 10.28 -49.79 -50.04
C HIS A 164 10.11 -50.09 -51.54
N HIS A 165 10.34 -49.08 -52.39
CA HIS A 165 10.31 -49.25 -53.85
C HIS A 165 11.46 -50.13 -54.34
N GLN A 166 12.66 -49.96 -53.78
CA GLN A 166 13.82 -50.77 -54.13
C GLN A 166 13.66 -52.23 -53.65
N GLN A 167 13.11 -52.48 -52.46
CA GLN A 167 12.81 -53.83 -51.96
C GLN A 167 11.80 -54.58 -52.86
N GLN A 168 10.77 -53.89 -53.37
CA GLN A 168 9.79 -54.49 -54.28
C GLN A 168 10.39 -54.85 -55.65
N GLN A 169 11.30 -54.03 -56.18
CA GLN A 169 11.99 -54.35 -57.44
C GLN A 169 12.91 -55.55 -57.31
N HIS A 170 13.67 -55.69 -56.21
CA HIS A 170 14.53 -56.86 -55.98
C HIS A 170 13.71 -58.16 -55.84
N ASN A 171 12.53 -58.10 -55.20
CA ASN A 171 11.68 -59.27 -55.03
C ASN A 171 11.03 -59.71 -56.35
N ALA A 172 10.70 -58.77 -57.24
CA ALA A 172 10.15 -59.06 -58.57
C ALA A 172 11.18 -59.61 -59.57
N THR A 173 12.49 -59.40 -59.34
CA THR A 173 13.58 -59.95 -60.17
C THR A 173 14.14 -61.28 -59.66
N SER A 174 13.63 -61.82 -58.54
CA SER A 174 14.14 -63.04 -57.91
C SER A 174 13.27 -64.29 -58.12
N GLU A 175 12.22 -64.20 -58.95
CA GLU A 175 11.44 -65.34 -59.49
C GLU A 175 11.77 -65.54 -60.98
#